data_AF-A0A516HCS6-F1
#
_entry.id   AF-A0A516HCS6-F1
#
_cell.length_a   1.000
_cell.length_b   1.000
_cell.length_c   1.000
_cell.angle_alpha   90.00
_cell.angle_beta   90.00
_cell.angle_gamma   90.00
#
_symmetry.space_group_name_H-M   'P 1'
#
loop_
_entity.id
_entity.type
_entity.pdbx_description
1 polymer ?
#
loop_
_entity_poly.entity_id
_entity_poly.type
_entity_poly.pdbx_seq_one_letter_code
_entity_poly.pdbx_strand_id
1 'polypeptide(L)'
;MKNYHSKNIRTTKDYLDFLQHAKGQNEASLDSVVAAIARFERYTNYKGFERFHFQQAIGFKRHLEQQLNPKTGKLLSKATINSQLRHLKRFFQWLSREPGYKSRIDYRDAEYFNLSEKSTRIANARREKPVPSLQQITHLLESMPINTGIEKRNRALLALTILTGARDSAIASLKLKHIDLNARKLTQDAREVKTKYSKSFNTYFFPVDDLAVEILSDWVQYLTDELLFGPDDPLFPKSLVTPNKHHRFEAVGLSREHWKTAGPIRDIFKTAFTNVNLPYFNPHSFRNTLVLLGEQVCKTPEEFKAWSQNLGHSKVLTSFSSYGTVPDYRQSEIMSCLSPNTGESESEQDMADVLERMASKLRSKGGSS
;
A
#
# COMPACT_ATOMS: atom_id res chain seq x y z
N MET A 1 35.49 -2.12 19.72
CA MET A 1 34.94 -0.83 19.24
C MET A 1 34.76 -0.91 17.73
N LYS A 2 33.59 -0.56 17.18
CA LYS A 2 33.41 -0.54 15.73
C LYS A 2 34.19 0.64 15.15
N ASN A 3 35.22 0.37 14.37
CA ASN A 3 36.00 1.41 13.69
C ASN A 3 35.21 1.94 12.49
N TYR A 4 34.26 2.84 12.73
CA TYR A 4 33.57 3.55 11.67
C TYR A 4 34.56 4.49 10.95
N HIS A 5 34.50 4.53 9.63
CA HIS A 5 35.33 5.44 8.84
C HIS A 5 34.75 6.85 8.89
N SER A 6 35.44 7.79 9.55
CA SER A 6 34.95 9.16 9.78
C SER A 6 34.56 9.88 8.48
N LYS A 7 35.34 9.69 7.41
CA LYS A 7 35.03 10.25 6.09
C LYS A 7 33.73 9.69 5.51
N ASN A 8 33.45 8.40 5.71
CA ASN A 8 32.22 7.78 5.20
C ASN A 8 30.98 8.34 5.91
N ILE A 9 31.06 8.56 7.22
CA ILE A 9 29.96 9.17 7.98
C ILE A 9 29.64 10.56 7.42
N ARG A 10 30.68 11.39 7.21
CA ARG A 10 30.51 12.73 6.65
C ARG A 10 29.88 12.69 5.25
N THR A 11 30.43 11.90 4.35
CA THR A 11 29.90 11.74 2.99
C THR A 11 28.48 11.19 2.96
N THR A 12 28.15 10.27 3.88
CA THR A 12 26.78 9.75 4.00
C THR A 12 25.85 10.87 4.44
N LYS A 13 26.24 11.70 5.42
CA LYS A 13 25.46 12.87 5.84
C LYS A 13 25.25 13.85 4.68
N ASP A 14 26.31 14.22 3.97
CA ASP A 14 26.24 15.14 2.82
C ASP A 14 25.28 14.62 1.74
N TYR A 15 25.28 13.31 1.49
CA TYR A 15 24.34 12.68 0.56
C TYR A 15 22.89 12.74 1.05
N LEU A 16 22.64 12.48 2.33
CA LEU A 16 21.30 12.56 2.91
C LEU A 16 20.77 13.99 2.88
N ASP A 17 21.60 14.98 3.18
CA ASP A 17 21.26 16.40 3.09
C ASP A 17 20.92 16.77 1.64
N PHE A 18 21.68 16.28 0.65
CA PHE A 18 21.34 16.43 -0.77
C PHE A 18 20.00 15.76 -1.12
N LEU A 19 19.74 14.54 -0.66
CA LEU A 19 18.47 13.86 -0.93
C LEU A 19 17.28 14.58 -0.30
N GLN A 20 17.44 15.09 0.93
CA GLN A 20 16.39 15.78 1.66
C GLN A 20 16.10 17.14 1.04
N HIS A 21 17.12 17.98 0.86
CA HIS A 21 16.94 19.38 0.50
C HIS A 21 16.93 19.61 -1.02
N ALA A 22 17.76 18.91 -1.79
CA ALA A 22 17.83 19.10 -3.24
C ALA A 22 16.92 18.15 -4.02
N LYS A 23 16.64 16.95 -3.50
CA LYS A 23 15.71 15.98 -4.14
C LYS A 23 14.34 15.91 -3.48
N GLY A 24 14.11 16.63 -2.37
CA GLY A 24 12.81 16.68 -1.69
C GLY A 24 12.35 15.31 -1.18
N GLN A 25 13.27 14.40 -0.86
CA GLN A 25 12.90 13.08 -0.35
C GLN A 25 12.46 13.15 1.11
N ASN A 26 11.49 12.32 1.48
CA ASN A 26 11.01 12.22 2.86
C ASN A 26 11.91 11.32 3.71
N GLU A 27 11.81 11.47 5.04
CA GLU A 27 12.61 10.73 6.03
C GLU A 27 12.56 9.21 5.83
N ALA A 28 11.39 8.63 5.56
CA ALA A 28 11.26 7.18 5.33
C ALA A 28 12.08 6.69 4.12
N SER A 29 12.23 7.53 3.09
CA SER A 29 13.09 7.23 1.95
C SER A 29 14.56 7.33 2.32
N LEU A 30 14.93 8.33 3.14
CA LEU A 30 16.29 8.50 3.67
C LEU A 30 16.69 7.31 4.55
N ASP A 31 15.82 6.85 5.44
CA ASP A 31 16.05 5.66 6.28
C ASP A 31 16.37 4.42 5.46
N SER A 32 15.68 4.24 4.33
CA SER A 32 15.92 3.13 3.40
C SER A 32 17.29 3.23 2.72
N VAL A 33 17.72 4.46 2.39
CA VAL A 33 19.06 4.74 1.85
C VAL A 33 20.13 4.46 2.91
N VAL A 34 19.97 4.98 4.13
CA VAL A 34 20.89 4.76 5.25
C VAL A 34 21.03 3.28 5.55
N ALA A 35 19.92 2.54 5.60
CA ALA A 35 19.94 1.10 5.83
C ALA A 35 20.72 0.35 4.75
N ALA A 36 20.61 0.76 3.48
CA ALA A 36 21.35 0.17 2.37
C ALA A 36 22.86 0.48 2.46
N ILE A 37 23.23 1.74 2.71
CA ILE A 37 24.63 2.18 2.88
C ILE A 37 25.27 1.45 4.07
N ALA A 38 24.62 1.47 5.24
CA ALA A 38 25.13 0.83 6.44
C ALA A 38 25.28 -0.70 6.29
N ARG A 39 24.48 -1.34 5.42
CA ARG A 39 24.63 -2.77 5.11
C ARG A 39 25.83 -3.01 4.19
N PHE A 40 26.05 -2.14 3.21
CA PHE A 40 27.23 -2.20 2.35
C PHE A 40 28.52 -1.95 3.13
N GLU A 41 28.56 -0.95 4.01
CA GLU A 41 29.71 -0.69 4.88
C GLU A 41 30.04 -1.87 5.78
N ARG A 42 29.02 -2.54 6.35
CA ARG A 42 29.23 -3.77 7.11
C ARG A 42 29.87 -4.87 6.27
N TYR A 43 29.45 -5.02 5.01
CA TYR A 43 30.04 -6.00 4.10
C TYR A 43 31.49 -5.67 3.73
N THR A 44 31.83 -4.39 3.56
CA THR A 44 33.20 -3.97 3.21
C THR A 44 34.10 -3.78 4.43
N ASN A 45 33.66 -4.14 5.63
CA ASN A 45 34.35 -3.89 6.89
C ASN A 45 34.71 -2.40 7.09
N TYR A 46 33.77 -1.51 6.76
CA TYR A 46 33.88 -0.07 6.90
C TYR A 46 35.09 0.53 6.16
N LYS A 47 35.52 -0.08 5.04
CA LYS A 47 36.51 0.54 4.15
C LYS A 47 36.00 1.89 3.64
N GLY A 48 36.93 2.85 3.50
CA GLY A 48 36.62 4.16 2.94
C GLY A 48 35.99 4.05 1.56
N PHE A 49 34.94 4.83 1.29
CA PHE A 49 34.23 4.78 0.00
C PHE A 49 35.14 5.10 -1.19
N GLU A 50 36.23 5.84 -0.98
CA GLU A 50 37.23 6.15 -2.00
C GLU A 50 38.00 4.92 -2.51
N ARG A 51 37.89 3.78 -1.83
CA ARG A 51 38.44 2.48 -2.23
C ARG A 51 37.38 1.59 -2.90
N PHE A 52 36.27 2.19 -3.34
CA PHE A 52 35.24 1.46 -4.05
C PHE A 52 35.80 0.88 -5.35
N HIS A 53 35.46 -0.37 -5.62
CA HIS A 53 35.80 -1.06 -6.85
C HIS A 53 34.63 -1.96 -7.25
N PHE A 54 34.35 -2.09 -8.55
CA PHE A 54 33.17 -2.82 -9.03
C PHE A 54 33.05 -4.27 -8.52
N GLN A 55 34.18 -4.94 -8.23
CA GLN A 55 34.21 -6.27 -7.61
C GLN A 55 33.52 -6.32 -6.23
N GLN A 56 33.57 -5.23 -5.46
CA GLN A 56 32.84 -5.12 -4.20
C GLN A 56 31.33 -5.11 -4.45
N ALA A 57 30.85 -4.44 -5.51
CA ALA A 57 29.43 -4.48 -5.89
C ALA A 57 29.01 -5.89 -6.33
N ILE A 58 29.83 -6.58 -7.13
CA ILE A 58 29.59 -7.98 -7.54
C ILE A 58 29.52 -8.91 -6.32
N GLY A 59 30.52 -8.82 -5.44
CA GLY A 59 30.58 -9.62 -4.22
C GLY A 59 29.41 -9.34 -3.27
N PHE A 60 29.03 -8.06 -3.13
CA PHE A 60 27.90 -7.67 -2.30
C PHE A 60 26.57 -8.22 -2.82
N LYS A 61 26.37 -8.26 -4.15
CA LYS A 61 25.18 -8.91 -4.74
C LYS A 61 25.09 -10.38 -4.33
N ARG A 62 26.17 -11.14 -4.48
CA ARG A 62 26.22 -12.56 -4.08
C ARG A 62 25.96 -12.73 -2.58
N HIS A 63 26.54 -11.84 -1.76
CA HIS A 63 26.32 -11.84 -0.33
C HIS A 63 24.84 -11.61 0.04
N LEU A 64 24.17 -10.65 -0.62
CA LEU A 64 22.74 -10.40 -0.39
C LEU A 64 21.85 -11.59 -0.80
N GLU A 65 22.22 -12.33 -1.83
CA GLU A 65 21.47 -13.51 -2.28
C GLU A 65 21.50 -14.66 -1.27
N GLN A 66 22.53 -14.72 -0.43
CA GLN A 66 22.69 -15.72 0.63
C GLN A 66 22.17 -15.24 1.99
N GLN A 67 21.81 -13.97 2.13
CA GLN A 67 21.34 -13.43 3.40
C GLN A 67 19.91 -13.87 3.72
N LEU A 68 19.69 -14.26 4.97
CA LEU A 68 18.37 -14.50 5.52
C LEU A 68 17.71 -13.20 5.99
N ASN A 69 16.40 -13.12 5.85
CA ASN A 69 15.58 -12.09 6.44
C ASN A 69 15.34 -12.44 7.92
N PRO A 70 15.78 -11.60 8.88
CA PRO A 70 15.62 -11.90 10.31
C PRO A 70 14.17 -12.16 10.75
N LYS A 71 13.18 -11.57 10.05
CA LYS A 71 11.77 -11.70 10.41
C LYS A 71 11.11 -12.97 9.88
N THR A 72 11.56 -13.48 8.74
CA THR A 72 10.90 -14.61 8.06
C THR A 72 11.75 -15.88 8.07
N GLY A 73 13.03 -15.80 8.41
CA GLY A 73 13.98 -16.92 8.33
C GLY A 73 14.27 -17.39 6.90
N LYS A 74 13.69 -16.75 5.88
CA LYS A 74 13.87 -17.08 4.45
C LYS A 74 14.91 -16.16 3.83
N LEU A 75 15.49 -16.58 2.71
CA LEU A 75 16.38 -15.73 1.91
C LEU A 75 15.71 -14.40 1.52
N LEU A 76 16.51 -13.35 1.38
CA LEU A 76 16.03 -12.05 0.93
C LEU A 76 15.32 -12.16 -0.43
N SER A 77 14.16 -11.50 -0.55
CA SER A 77 13.44 -11.47 -1.81
C SER A 77 14.23 -10.68 -2.86
N LYS A 78 14.12 -11.08 -4.13
CA LYS A 78 14.75 -10.35 -5.25
C LYS A 78 14.31 -8.88 -5.31
N ALA A 79 13.07 -8.57 -4.91
CA ALA A 79 12.57 -7.20 -4.77
C ALA A 79 13.34 -6.39 -3.70
N THR A 80 13.57 -6.99 -2.54
CA THR A 80 14.35 -6.36 -1.46
C THR A 80 15.80 -6.12 -1.89
N ILE A 81 16.42 -7.11 -2.53
CA ILE A 81 17.78 -7.01 -3.06
C ILE A 81 17.85 -5.88 -4.11
N ASN A 82 16.92 -5.87 -5.07
CA ASN A 82 16.86 -4.84 -6.10
C ASN A 82 16.75 -3.43 -5.50
N SER A 83 15.88 -3.23 -4.50
CA SER A 83 15.72 -1.94 -3.83
C SER A 83 17.02 -1.46 -3.18
N GLN A 84 17.70 -2.33 -2.42
CA GLN A 84 18.96 -1.98 -1.75
C GLN A 84 20.06 -1.63 -2.76
N LEU A 85 20.19 -2.43 -3.82
CA LEU A 85 21.18 -2.18 -4.86
C LEU A 85 20.90 -0.89 -5.64
N ARG A 86 19.63 -0.53 -5.87
CA ARG A 86 19.27 0.75 -6.50
C ARG A 86 19.64 1.95 -5.65
N HIS A 87 19.51 1.87 -4.33
CA HIS A 87 19.98 2.93 -3.43
C HIS A 87 21.51 3.08 -3.51
N LEU A 88 22.24 1.97 -3.43
CA LEU A 88 23.70 1.97 -3.53
C LEU A 88 24.19 2.47 -4.89
N LYS A 89 23.58 2.02 -5.98
CA LYS A 89 23.85 2.52 -7.32
C LYS A 89 23.77 4.05 -7.37
N ARG A 90 22.64 4.62 -6.92
CA ARG A 90 22.42 6.07 -6.92
C ARG A 90 23.41 6.81 -6.03
N PHE A 91 23.77 6.22 -4.89
CA PHE A 91 24.78 6.78 -3.99
C PHE A 91 26.15 6.83 -4.64
N PHE A 92 26.64 5.73 -5.23
CA PHE A 92 27.95 5.71 -5.89
C PHE A 92 27.99 6.51 -7.20
N GLN A 93 26.88 6.63 -7.92
CA GLN A 93 26.74 7.55 -9.07
C GLN A 93 26.81 9.02 -8.65
N TRP A 94 26.26 9.37 -7.48
CA TRP A 94 26.41 10.70 -6.91
C TRP A 94 27.86 10.92 -6.48
N LEU A 95 28.43 9.95 -5.75
CA LEU A 95 29.79 10.01 -5.24
C LEU A 95 30.85 10.16 -6.35
N SER A 96 30.65 9.55 -7.51
CA SER A 96 31.55 9.70 -8.66
C SER A 96 31.64 11.13 -9.21
N ARG A 97 30.75 12.03 -8.77
CA ARG A 97 30.70 13.45 -9.16
C ARG A 97 31.22 14.37 -8.07
N GLU A 98 31.37 13.87 -6.84
CA GLU A 98 31.76 14.67 -5.70
C GLU A 98 33.28 14.95 -5.64
N PRO A 99 33.68 16.14 -5.18
CA PRO A 99 35.08 16.47 -4.95
C PRO A 99 35.77 15.44 -4.04
N GLY A 100 36.98 15.03 -4.42
CA GLY A 100 37.76 14.01 -3.69
C GLY A 100 37.37 12.55 -3.97
N TYR A 101 36.33 12.31 -4.78
CA TYR A 101 35.92 10.97 -5.23
C TYR A 101 35.90 10.82 -6.75
N LYS A 102 35.70 11.92 -7.50
CA LYS A 102 35.70 11.92 -8.98
C LYS A 102 36.91 11.25 -9.65
N SER A 103 38.10 11.34 -9.06
CA SER A 103 39.31 10.71 -9.59
C SER A 103 39.50 9.24 -9.17
N ARG A 104 38.66 8.74 -8.26
CA ARG A 104 38.80 7.42 -7.64
C ARG A 104 37.63 6.48 -7.93
N ILE A 105 36.48 7.02 -8.32
CA ILE A 105 35.25 6.27 -8.56
C ILE A 105 34.73 6.62 -9.95
N ASP A 106 34.66 5.62 -10.83
CA ASP A 106 34.00 5.76 -12.13
C ASP A 106 32.48 5.59 -11.97
N TYR A 107 31.72 6.42 -12.70
CA TYR A 107 30.26 6.29 -12.77
C TYR A 107 29.82 4.89 -13.22
N ARG A 108 30.56 4.27 -14.15
CA ARG A 108 30.31 2.93 -14.69
C ARG A 108 30.45 1.85 -13.63
N ASP A 109 31.33 2.01 -12.64
CA ASP A 109 31.48 1.03 -11.57
C ASP A 109 30.22 0.91 -10.72
N ALA A 110 29.44 2.00 -10.58
CA ALA A 110 28.16 1.99 -9.90
C ALA A 110 27.09 1.16 -10.65
N GLU A 111 27.21 0.99 -11.98
CA GLU A 111 26.29 0.15 -12.76
C GLU A 111 26.41 -1.34 -12.38
N TYR A 112 27.53 -1.77 -11.77
CA TYR A 112 27.68 -3.14 -11.29
C TYR A 112 26.77 -3.48 -10.11
N PHE A 113 26.06 -2.51 -9.53
CA PHE A 113 24.95 -2.80 -8.62
C PHE A 113 23.68 -3.29 -9.34
N ASN A 114 23.58 -3.18 -10.67
CA ASN A 114 22.43 -3.72 -11.41
C ASN A 114 22.32 -5.25 -11.23
N LEU A 115 21.07 -5.73 -11.06
CA LEU A 115 20.73 -7.14 -11.16
C LEU A 115 20.63 -7.56 -12.63
N SER A 116 20.77 -8.86 -12.90
CA SER A 116 20.49 -9.40 -14.23
C SER A 116 19.04 -9.10 -14.62
N GLU A 117 18.75 -8.99 -15.93
CA GLU A 117 17.38 -8.75 -16.38
C GLU A 117 16.40 -9.80 -15.86
N LYS A 118 16.79 -11.09 -15.88
CA LYS A 118 16.01 -12.19 -15.28
C LYS A 118 15.69 -11.91 -13.81
N SER A 119 16.69 -11.54 -13.01
CA SER A 119 16.49 -11.24 -11.59
C SER A 119 15.64 -9.98 -11.37
N THR A 120 15.77 -8.98 -12.25
CA THR A 120 14.95 -7.76 -12.23
C THR A 120 13.50 -8.05 -12.59
N ARG A 121 13.24 -8.88 -13.62
CA ARG A 121 11.88 -9.35 -13.97
C ARG A 121 11.27 -10.13 -12.81
N ILE A 122 12.00 -11.06 -12.20
CA ILE A 122 11.54 -11.81 -11.01
C ILE A 122 11.30 -10.86 -9.81
N ALA A 123 12.17 -9.87 -9.60
CA ALA A 123 12.01 -8.88 -8.53
C ALA A 123 10.74 -8.02 -8.72
N ASN A 124 10.37 -7.76 -9.97
CA ASN A 124 9.20 -6.96 -10.32
C ASN A 124 7.94 -7.81 -10.56
N ALA A 125 8.07 -9.14 -10.64
CA ALA A 125 6.96 -10.05 -10.84
C ALA A 125 5.98 -9.93 -9.67
N ARG A 126 4.71 -9.68 -9.99
CA ARG A 126 3.65 -9.58 -9.00
C ARG A 126 3.31 -11.00 -8.54
N ARG A 127 3.31 -11.21 -7.22
CA ARG A 127 2.72 -12.41 -6.62
C ARG A 127 1.30 -12.08 -6.24
N GLU A 128 0.35 -12.90 -6.67
CA GLU A 128 -1.01 -12.84 -6.15
C GLU A 128 -0.95 -13.14 -4.65
N LYS A 129 -1.40 -12.17 -3.85
CA LYS A 129 -1.55 -12.35 -2.41
C LYS A 129 -3.02 -12.67 -2.19
N PRO A 130 -3.36 -13.63 -1.31
CA PRO A 130 -4.74 -13.85 -0.96
C PRO A 130 -5.34 -12.53 -0.45
N VAL A 131 -6.56 -12.25 -0.88
CA VAL A 131 -7.34 -11.05 -0.56
C VAL A 131 -8.62 -11.53 0.13
N PRO A 132 -9.07 -10.89 1.22
CA PRO A 132 -10.31 -11.30 1.87
C PRO A 132 -11.51 -11.00 0.96
N SER A 133 -12.49 -11.90 0.93
CA SER A 133 -13.77 -11.65 0.27
C SER A 133 -14.61 -10.65 1.07
N LEU A 134 -15.61 -10.02 0.44
CA LEU A 134 -16.53 -9.14 1.16
C LEU A 134 -17.29 -9.90 2.25
N GLN A 135 -17.71 -11.15 1.98
CA GLN A 135 -18.38 -11.99 2.97
C GLN A 135 -17.49 -12.29 4.18
N GLN A 136 -16.20 -12.53 3.97
CA GLN A 136 -15.24 -12.69 5.07
C GLN A 136 -15.09 -11.40 5.90
N ILE A 137 -15.14 -10.24 5.26
CA ILE A 137 -15.08 -8.94 5.95
C ILE A 137 -16.39 -8.68 6.71
N THR A 138 -17.56 -8.96 6.13
CA THR A 138 -18.86 -8.85 6.82
C THR A 138 -18.87 -9.75 8.06
N HIS A 139 -18.54 -11.04 7.91
CA HIS A 139 -18.48 -11.99 9.03
C HIS A 139 -17.50 -11.54 10.12
N LEU A 140 -16.35 -10.99 9.73
CA LEU A 140 -15.39 -10.40 10.66
C LEU A 140 -16.01 -9.24 11.45
N LEU A 141 -16.67 -8.29 10.77
CA LEU A 141 -17.29 -7.13 11.40
C LEU A 141 -18.44 -7.53 12.34
N GLU A 142 -19.24 -8.55 11.99
CA GLU A 142 -20.31 -9.09 12.84
C GLU A 142 -19.75 -9.74 14.13
N SER A 143 -18.61 -10.42 14.01
CA SER A 143 -18.02 -11.18 15.12
C SER A 143 -17.19 -10.34 16.09
N MET A 144 -16.89 -9.08 15.73
CA MET A 144 -16.08 -8.20 16.58
C MET A 144 -16.88 -7.71 17.80
N PRO A 145 -16.27 -7.70 19.00
CA PRO A 145 -16.96 -7.25 20.22
C PRO A 145 -17.29 -5.75 20.16
N ILE A 146 -18.25 -5.33 20.98
CA ILE A 146 -18.79 -3.96 21.01
C ILE A 146 -19.04 -3.41 22.42
N ASN A 147 -18.56 -4.09 23.47
CA ASN A 147 -18.91 -3.80 24.86
C ASN A 147 -18.19 -2.57 25.40
N THR A 148 -16.98 -2.28 24.90
CA THR A 148 -16.18 -1.13 25.33
C THR A 148 -15.97 -0.13 24.20
N GLY A 149 -15.69 1.13 24.54
CA GLY A 149 -15.32 2.14 23.54
C GLY A 149 -14.09 1.75 22.70
N ILE A 150 -13.16 0.98 23.27
CA ILE A 150 -11.99 0.44 22.55
C ILE A 150 -12.42 -0.59 21.50
N GLU A 151 -13.36 -1.47 21.84
CA GLU A 151 -13.90 -2.48 20.94
C GLU A 151 -14.74 -1.85 19.82
N LYS A 152 -15.65 -0.92 20.15
CA LYS A 152 -16.40 -0.11 19.18
C LYS A 152 -15.46 0.61 18.20
N ARG A 153 -14.42 1.28 18.71
CA ARG A 153 -13.37 1.93 17.88
C ARG A 153 -12.72 0.94 16.93
N ASN A 154 -12.29 -0.22 17.43
CA ASN A 154 -11.59 -1.22 16.61
C ASN A 154 -12.47 -1.73 15.48
N ARG A 155 -13.75 -2.01 15.76
CA ARG A 155 -14.75 -2.44 14.77
C ARG A 155 -15.00 -1.37 13.71
N ALA A 156 -15.24 -0.13 14.14
CA ALA A 156 -15.45 1.01 13.24
C ALA A 156 -14.23 1.35 12.38
N LEU A 157 -13.03 1.09 12.89
CA LEU A 157 -11.81 1.29 12.12
C LEU A 157 -11.75 0.35 10.90
N LEU A 158 -12.08 -0.93 11.09
CA LEU A 158 -12.13 -1.89 9.99
C LEU A 158 -13.26 -1.54 9.01
N ALA A 159 -14.43 -1.14 9.53
CA ALA A 159 -15.56 -0.68 8.72
C ALA A 159 -15.18 0.53 7.83
N LEU A 160 -14.58 1.58 8.40
CA LEU A 160 -14.11 2.71 7.60
C LEU A 160 -13.07 2.28 6.55
N THR A 161 -12.19 1.34 6.91
CA THR A 161 -11.15 0.86 5.99
C THR A 161 -11.77 0.21 4.75
N ILE A 162 -12.83 -0.59 4.89
CA ILE A 162 -13.49 -1.20 3.73
C ILE A 162 -14.40 -0.20 2.99
N LEU A 163 -15.03 0.74 3.70
CA LEU A 163 -15.85 1.79 3.07
C LEU A 163 -15.04 2.73 2.19
N THR A 164 -13.76 2.97 2.51
CA THR A 164 -12.97 4.04 1.86
C THR A 164 -11.67 3.54 1.24
N GLY A 165 -11.19 2.36 1.60
CA GLY A 165 -9.84 1.93 1.24
C GLY A 165 -8.76 2.88 1.75
N ALA A 166 -9.03 3.69 2.78
CA ALA A 166 -8.05 4.62 3.34
C ALA A 166 -6.79 3.88 3.81
N ARG A 167 -5.62 4.52 3.68
CA ARG A 167 -4.36 3.94 4.16
C ARG A 167 -4.31 4.02 5.67
N ASP A 168 -3.68 3.03 6.30
CA ASP A 168 -3.51 2.97 7.75
C ASP A 168 -2.89 4.25 8.34
N SER A 169 -1.91 4.85 7.66
CA SER A 169 -1.35 6.15 8.07
C SER A 169 -2.37 7.28 8.05
N ALA A 170 -3.25 7.32 7.05
CA ALA A 170 -4.30 8.32 6.93
C ALA A 170 -5.32 8.12 8.06
N ILE A 171 -5.80 6.88 8.24
CA ILE A 171 -6.75 6.50 9.30
C ILE A 171 -6.24 6.93 10.68
N ALA A 172 -4.96 6.71 10.98
CA ALA A 172 -4.35 7.08 12.27
C ALA A 172 -4.39 8.59 12.58
N SER A 173 -4.59 9.44 11.55
CA SER A 173 -4.60 10.91 11.65
C SER A 173 -5.95 11.55 11.32
N LEU A 174 -7.00 10.75 11.09
CA LEU A 174 -8.33 11.29 10.78
C LEU A 174 -8.96 11.92 12.02
N LYS A 175 -9.57 13.09 11.84
CA LYS A 175 -10.40 13.80 12.82
C LYS A 175 -11.87 13.66 12.45
N LEU A 176 -12.76 13.96 13.39
CA LEU A 176 -14.21 13.91 13.16
C LEU A 176 -14.66 14.80 12.00
N LYS A 177 -14.10 16.02 11.83
CA LYS A 177 -14.46 16.90 10.71
C LYS A 177 -14.18 16.36 9.30
N HIS A 178 -13.38 15.29 9.20
CA HIS A 178 -13.02 14.70 7.91
C HIS A 178 -14.07 13.70 7.39
N ILE A 179 -15.03 13.28 8.21
CA ILE A 179 -16.10 12.36 7.81
C ILE A 179 -17.43 13.07 7.70
N ASP A 180 -18.14 12.81 6.61
CA ASP A 180 -19.46 13.34 6.32
C ASP A 180 -20.35 12.14 5.98
N LEU A 181 -21.12 11.67 6.98
CA LEU A 181 -21.95 10.46 6.85
C LEU A 181 -23.13 10.69 5.89
N ASN A 182 -23.69 11.91 5.88
CA ASN A 182 -24.79 12.27 4.98
C ASN A 182 -24.34 12.25 3.51
N ALA A 183 -23.17 12.84 3.22
CA ALA A 183 -22.59 12.78 1.88
C ALA A 183 -21.83 11.48 1.60
N ARG A 184 -21.78 10.54 2.55
CA ARG A 184 -20.99 9.29 2.50
C ARG A 184 -19.57 9.54 2.00
N LYS A 185 -18.88 10.50 2.62
CA LYS A 185 -17.63 11.11 2.11
C LYS A 185 -16.59 11.21 3.20
N LEU A 186 -15.38 10.79 2.88
CA LEU A 186 -14.16 10.99 3.66
C LEU A 186 -13.24 11.99 2.94
N THR A 187 -12.95 13.12 3.58
CA THR A 187 -12.00 14.12 3.09
C THR A 187 -10.62 13.87 3.66
N GLN A 188 -9.66 13.53 2.80
CA GLN A 188 -8.26 13.32 3.18
C GLN A 188 -7.45 14.57 2.84
N ASP A 189 -7.47 15.58 3.70
CA ASP A 189 -6.65 16.79 3.53
C ASP A 189 -5.20 16.53 3.95
N ALA A 190 -4.25 16.65 3.03
CA ALA A 190 -2.83 16.41 3.28
C ALA A 190 -2.19 17.33 4.33
N ARG A 191 -2.83 18.45 4.69
CA ARG A 191 -2.35 19.35 5.75
C ARG A 191 -2.54 18.76 7.15
N GLU A 192 -3.56 17.93 7.32
CA GLU A 192 -3.95 17.36 8.62
C GLU A 192 -3.89 15.82 8.65
N VAL A 193 -4.07 15.19 7.49
CA VAL A 193 -4.11 13.74 7.31
C VAL A 193 -2.80 13.26 6.68
N LYS A 194 -2.19 12.23 7.27
CA LYS A 194 -0.95 11.59 6.78
C LYS A 194 -1.22 10.76 5.53
N THR A 195 -1.50 11.42 4.42
CA THR A 195 -1.74 10.79 3.12
C THR A 195 -0.44 10.44 2.41
N LYS A 196 -0.50 9.43 1.51
CA LYS A 196 0.65 9.05 0.70
C LYS A 196 0.91 10.14 -0.36
N TYR A 197 2.14 10.63 -0.42
CA TYR A 197 2.58 11.73 -1.28
C TYR A 197 1.91 13.08 -0.99
N SER A 198 1.38 13.27 0.23
CA SER A 198 0.76 14.53 0.67
C SER A 198 -0.32 15.02 -0.31
N LYS A 199 -1.15 14.09 -0.80
CA LYS A 199 -2.26 14.40 -1.70
C LYS A 199 -3.52 14.67 -0.92
N SER A 200 -4.18 15.78 -1.25
CA SER A 200 -5.54 16.05 -0.79
C SER A 200 -6.54 15.50 -1.80
N PHE A 201 -7.47 14.68 -1.33
CA PHE A 201 -8.55 14.13 -2.16
C PHE A 201 -9.73 13.68 -1.30
N ASN A 202 -10.90 13.61 -1.92
CA ASN A 202 -12.08 13.03 -1.31
C ASN A 202 -12.22 11.56 -1.74
N THR A 203 -12.71 10.75 -0.81
CA THR A 203 -13.16 9.39 -1.08
C THR A 203 -14.62 9.31 -0.70
N TYR A 204 -15.48 8.93 -1.64
CA TYR A 204 -16.86 8.55 -1.38
C TYR A 204 -16.92 7.08 -0.97
N PHE A 205 -17.89 6.70 -0.14
CA PHE A 205 -18.00 5.33 0.32
C PHE A 205 -18.21 4.39 -0.87
N PHE A 206 -17.41 3.34 -0.92
CA PHE A 206 -17.59 2.28 -1.90
C PHE A 206 -18.92 1.55 -1.63
N PRO A 207 -19.58 1.02 -2.66
CA PRO A 207 -20.82 0.25 -2.53
C PRO A 207 -20.51 -1.14 -1.97
N VAL A 208 -20.22 -1.19 -0.68
CA VAL A 208 -20.06 -2.40 0.13
C VAL A 208 -21.26 -2.55 1.06
N ASP A 209 -21.26 -3.59 1.88
CA ASP A 209 -22.30 -3.91 2.85
C ASP A 209 -22.69 -2.71 3.75
N ASP A 210 -23.99 -2.47 3.90
CA ASP A 210 -24.56 -1.38 4.70
C ASP A 210 -24.16 -1.50 6.19
N LEU A 211 -23.89 -2.72 6.67
CA LEU A 211 -23.38 -2.96 8.03
C LEU A 211 -22.15 -2.09 8.34
N ALA A 212 -21.24 -1.90 7.38
CA ALA A 212 -20.06 -1.08 7.61
C ALA A 212 -20.42 0.41 7.82
N VAL A 213 -21.47 0.90 7.14
CA VAL A 213 -21.98 2.27 7.30
C VAL A 213 -22.62 2.44 8.67
N GLU A 214 -23.43 1.48 9.09
CA GLU A 214 -24.07 1.46 10.42
C GLU A 214 -23.02 1.50 11.53
N ILE A 215 -22.05 0.58 11.50
CA ILE A 215 -20.96 0.52 12.49
C ILE A 215 -20.21 1.86 12.59
N LEU A 216 -19.91 2.48 11.44
CA LEU A 216 -19.20 3.76 11.43
C LEU A 216 -20.08 4.89 11.99
N SER A 217 -21.38 4.86 11.70
CA SER A 217 -22.34 5.86 12.16
C SER A 217 -22.52 5.79 13.68
N ASP A 218 -22.72 4.58 14.21
CA ASP A 218 -22.78 4.32 15.66
C ASP A 218 -21.51 4.80 16.38
N TRP A 219 -20.35 4.61 15.74
CA TRP A 219 -19.08 5.05 16.31
C TRP A 219 -18.94 6.57 16.33
N VAL A 220 -19.29 7.25 15.23
CA VAL A 220 -19.28 8.72 15.19
C VAL A 220 -20.26 9.28 16.22
N GLN A 221 -21.45 8.70 16.34
CA GLN A 221 -22.44 9.10 17.33
C GLN A 221 -21.94 8.89 18.76
N TYR A 222 -21.33 7.74 19.07
CA TYR A 222 -20.71 7.48 20.37
C TYR A 222 -19.63 8.52 20.71
N LEU A 223 -18.80 8.92 19.73
CA LEU A 223 -17.80 9.97 19.94
C LEU A 223 -18.44 11.34 20.23
N THR A 224 -19.47 11.74 19.47
CA THR A 224 -20.07 13.07 19.59
C THR A 224 -21.00 13.20 20.78
N ASP A 225 -21.85 12.20 21.01
CA ASP A 225 -22.98 12.30 21.93
C ASP A 225 -22.58 11.82 23.33
N GLU A 226 -21.80 10.74 23.43
CA GLU A 226 -21.39 10.18 24.73
C GLU A 226 -20.04 10.75 25.21
N LEU A 227 -19.03 10.82 24.33
CA LEU A 227 -17.70 11.30 24.72
C LEU A 227 -17.48 12.81 24.52
N LEU A 228 -18.44 13.50 23.88
CA LEU A 228 -18.39 14.93 23.60
C LEU A 228 -17.11 15.34 22.86
N PHE A 229 -16.74 14.57 21.83
CA PHE A 229 -15.63 14.89 20.95
C PHE A 229 -16.05 15.96 19.94
N GLY A 230 -15.19 16.96 19.76
CA GLY A 230 -15.38 18.04 18.81
C GLY A 230 -14.84 17.72 17.42
N PRO A 231 -15.07 18.60 16.42
CA PRO A 231 -14.64 18.38 15.04
C PRO A 231 -13.13 18.15 14.87
N ASP A 232 -12.30 18.73 15.74
CA ASP A 232 -10.85 18.59 15.70
C ASP A 232 -10.31 17.39 16.50
N ASP A 233 -11.15 16.68 17.24
CA ASP A 233 -10.76 15.48 17.96
C ASP A 233 -10.57 14.28 17.00
N PRO A 234 -9.73 13.29 17.37
CA PRO A 234 -9.48 12.10 16.57
C PRO A 234 -10.74 11.28 16.28
N LEU A 235 -10.95 10.90 15.01
CA LEU A 235 -11.94 9.89 14.64
C LEU A 235 -11.57 8.51 15.19
N PHE A 236 -10.27 8.19 15.29
CA PHE A 236 -9.78 6.99 15.98
C PHE A 236 -8.72 7.38 17.01
N PRO A 237 -9.13 7.62 18.27
CA PRO A 237 -8.22 7.97 19.33
C PRO A 237 -7.39 6.76 19.78
N LYS A 238 -6.14 7.03 20.19
CA LYS A 238 -5.31 6.02 20.85
C LYS A 238 -5.94 5.64 22.19
N SER A 239 -5.72 4.39 22.60
CA SER A 239 -6.15 3.93 23.93
C SER A 239 -5.47 4.75 25.03
N LEU A 240 -6.22 5.12 26.05
CA LEU A 240 -5.71 5.64 27.30
C LEU A 240 -5.14 4.46 28.11
N VAL A 241 -3.89 4.59 28.56
CA VAL A 241 -3.18 3.51 29.24
C VAL A 241 -2.72 4.01 30.60
N THR A 242 -3.10 3.28 31.65
CA THR A 242 -2.72 3.60 33.05
C THR A 242 -2.08 2.38 33.71
N PRO A 243 -1.15 2.57 34.66
CA PRO A 243 -0.62 1.46 35.44
C PRO A 243 -1.69 0.91 36.37
N ASN A 244 -1.88 -0.40 36.36
CA ASN A 244 -2.78 -1.11 37.27
C ASN A 244 -2.10 -1.36 38.63
N LYS A 245 -2.83 -2.02 39.54
CA LYS A 245 -2.37 -2.34 40.91
C LYS A 245 -1.09 -3.19 40.97
N HIS A 246 -0.69 -3.82 39.86
CA HIS A 246 0.52 -4.61 39.73
C HIS A 246 1.62 -3.89 38.90
N HIS A 247 1.50 -2.58 38.74
CA HIS A 247 2.39 -1.75 37.91
C HIS A 247 2.50 -2.20 36.44
N ARG A 248 1.47 -2.88 35.93
CA ARG A 248 1.36 -3.23 34.50
C ARG A 248 0.46 -2.21 33.81
N PHE A 249 0.83 -1.83 32.61
CA PHE A 249 0.04 -0.91 31.80
C PHE A 249 -1.20 -1.61 31.22
N GLU A 250 -2.36 -1.01 31.43
CA GLU A 250 -3.65 -1.53 30.95
C GLU A 250 -4.45 -0.42 30.25
N ALA A 251 -5.18 -0.80 29.21
CA ALA A 251 -6.01 0.14 28.45
C ALA A 251 -7.34 0.36 29.20
N VAL A 252 -7.55 1.56 29.72
CA VAL A 252 -8.72 1.90 30.55
C VAL A 252 -9.76 2.74 29.83
N GLY A 253 -9.49 3.16 28.60
CA GLY A 253 -10.42 3.96 27.82
C GLY A 253 -9.80 4.53 26.54
N LEU A 254 -10.39 5.62 26.06
CA LEU A 254 -9.96 6.35 24.89
C LEU A 254 -9.35 7.69 25.32
N SER A 255 -8.22 8.05 24.73
CA SER A 255 -7.67 9.40 24.89
C SER A 255 -8.30 10.37 23.87
N ARG A 256 -7.89 11.65 23.88
CA ARG A 256 -8.20 12.61 22.81
C ARG A 256 -7.06 12.81 21.82
N GLU A 257 -6.10 11.87 21.76
CA GLU A 257 -4.94 11.97 20.88
C GLU A 257 -4.93 10.91 19.78
N HIS A 258 -4.32 11.24 18.65
CA HIS A 258 -4.03 10.29 17.58
C HIS A 258 -2.94 9.29 17.97
N TRP A 259 -2.90 8.14 17.28
CA TRP A 259 -1.71 7.31 17.29
C TRP A 259 -0.55 8.02 16.55
N LYS A 260 0.67 7.92 17.11
CA LYS A 260 1.88 8.43 16.44
C LYS A 260 2.19 7.68 15.14
N THR A 261 1.88 6.38 15.10
CA THR A 261 2.15 5.48 13.96
C THR A 261 0.93 4.61 13.65
N ALA A 262 0.90 4.00 12.48
CA ALA A 262 -0.12 3.03 12.09
C ALA A 262 0.11 1.61 12.68
N GLY A 263 1.08 1.43 13.59
CA GLY A 263 1.35 0.15 14.24
C GLY A 263 0.12 -0.47 14.91
N PRO A 264 -0.55 0.26 15.82
CA PRO A 264 -1.73 -0.22 16.53
C PRO A 264 -2.87 -0.66 15.60
N ILE A 265 -3.04 0.03 14.46
CA ILE A 265 -4.04 -0.33 13.45
C ILE A 265 -3.76 -1.72 12.87
N ARG A 266 -2.50 -2.01 12.52
CA ARG A 266 -2.10 -3.33 12.01
C ARG A 266 -2.29 -4.42 13.06
N ASP A 267 -2.05 -4.11 14.33
CA ASP A 267 -2.26 -5.05 15.43
C ASP A 267 -3.76 -5.34 15.63
N ILE A 268 -4.62 -4.32 15.56
CA ILE A 268 -6.09 -4.47 15.61
C ILE A 268 -6.57 -5.38 14.47
N PHE A 269 -6.13 -5.14 13.23
CA PHE A 269 -6.45 -6.02 12.10
C PHE A 269 -6.03 -7.46 12.37
N LYS A 270 -4.79 -7.66 12.84
CA LYS A 270 -4.26 -8.98 13.13
C LYS A 270 -5.09 -9.72 14.18
N THR A 271 -5.41 -9.05 15.28
CA THR A 271 -6.23 -9.61 16.35
C THR A 271 -7.63 -9.94 15.85
N ALA A 272 -8.29 -9.04 15.12
CA ALA A 272 -9.64 -9.26 14.59
C ALA A 272 -9.70 -10.51 13.72
N PHE A 273 -8.80 -10.65 12.73
CA PHE A 273 -8.75 -11.83 11.86
C PHE A 273 -8.45 -13.12 12.63
N THR A 274 -7.54 -13.05 13.61
CA THR A 274 -7.17 -14.20 14.43
C THR A 274 -8.35 -14.69 15.28
N ASN A 275 -9.16 -13.78 15.83
CA ASN A 275 -10.30 -14.13 16.69
C ASN A 275 -11.41 -14.89 15.94
N VAL A 276 -11.51 -14.73 14.62
CA VAL A 276 -12.47 -15.45 13.76
C VAL A 276 -11.82 -16.60 12.98
N ASN A 277 -10.62 -17.03 13.37
CA ASN A 277 -9.86 -18.11 12.72
C ASN A 277 -9.62 -17.90 11.20
N LEU A 278 -9.59 -16.65 10.75
CA LEU A 278 -9.26 -16.31 9.37
C LEU A 278 -7.76 -15.96 9.23
N PRO A 279 -7.16 -16.18 8.04
CA PRO A 279 -5.80 -15.72 7.77
C PRO A 279 -5.66 -14.20 8.02
N TYR A 280 -4.49 -13.77 8.50
CA TYR A 280 -4.25 -12.34 8.68
C TYR A 280 -4.17 -11.61 7.34
N PHE A 281 -5.12 -10.70 7.14
CA PHE A 281 -5.16 -9.75 6.05
C PHE A 281 -4.82 -8.34 6.57
N ASN A 282 -3.86 -7.67 5.94
CA ASN A 282 -3.39 -6.35 6.39
C ASN A 282 -4.31 -5.23 5.84
N PRO A 283 -4.26 -3.99 6.36
CA PRO A 283 -5.14 -2.90 5.88
C PRO A 283 -5.07 -2.65 4.36
N HIS A 284 -3.93 -2.92 3.72
CA HIS A 284 -3.80 -2.75 2.27
C HIS A 284 -4.55 -3.82 1.46
N SER A 285 -4.81 -5.01 2.01
CA SER A 285 -5.60 -6.02 1.28
C SER A 285 -7.06 -5.63 1.15
N PHE A 286 -7.63 -4.80 2.03
CA PHE A 286 -9.00 -4.28 1.84
C PHE A 286 -9.07 -3.39 0.60
N ARG A 287 -8.01 -2.63 0.31
CA ARG A 287 -7.91 -1.89 -0.95
C ARG A 287 -7.87 -2.81 -2.16
N ASN A 288 -7.23 -3.98 -2.04
CA ASN A 288 -7.28 -4.97 -3.11
C ASN A 288 -8.71 -5.51 -3.25
N THR A 289 -9.42 -5.84 -2.15
CA THR A 289 -10.83 -6.25 -2.19
C THR A 289 -11.69 -5.23 -2.95
N LEU A 290 -11.48 -3.94 -2.70
CA LEU A 290 -12.18 -2.85 -3.42
C LEU A 290 -11.78 -2.76 -4.90
N VAL A 291 -10.54 -3.04 -5.25
CA VAL A 291 -10.12 -3.12 -6.66
C VAL A 291 -10.84 -4.26 -7.37
N LEU A 292 -10.86 -5.45 -6.76
CA LEU A 292 -11.57 -6.63 -7.29
C LEU A 292 -13.07 -6.35 -7.48
N LEU A 293 -13.70 -5.71 -6.50
CA LEU A 293 -15.09 -5.30 -6.60
C LEU A 293 -15.31 -4.32 -7.75
N GLY A 294 -14.44 -3.32 -7.91
CA GLY A 294 -14.51 -2.35 -9.00
C GLY A 294 -14.41 -3.00 -10.38
N GLU A 295 -13.55 -4.01 -10.55
CA GLU A 295 -13.44 -4.80 -11.78
C GLU A 295 -14.72 -5.59 -12.12
N GLN A 296 -15.54 -5.90 -11.11
CA GLN A 296 -16.80 -6.63 -11.29
C GLN A 296 -17.99 -5.69 -11.55
N VAL A 297 -18.05 -4.54 -10.85
CA VAL A 297 -19.25 -3.68 -10.85
C VAL A 297 -19.16 -2.53 -11.86
N CYS A 298 -17.96 -2.05 -12.20
CA CYS A 298 -17.81 -0.98 -13.18
C CYS A 298 -18.01 -1.52 -14.59
N LYS A 299 -18.96 -0.95 -15.32
CA LYS A 299 -19.35 -1.33 -16.68
C LYS A 299 -18.67 -0.48 -17.75
N THR A 300 -18.21 0.71 -17.38
CA THR A 300 -17.58 1.66 -18.32
C THR A 300 -16.17 2.07 -17.89
N PRO A 301 -15.30 2.47 -18.84
CA PRO A 301 -13.99 3.04 -18.51
C PRO A 301 -14.06 4.29 -17.61
N GLU A 302 -15.13 5.08 -17.73
CA GLU A 302 -15.34 6.27 -16.92
C GLU A 302 -15.67 5.89 -15.46
N GLU A 303 -16.57 4.94 -15.24
CA GLU A 303 -16.87 4.41 -13.92
C GLU A 303 -15.62 3.84 -13.24
N PHE A 304 -14.85 3.03 -13.96
CA PHE A 304 -13.61 2.45 -13.41
C PHE A 304 -12.54 3.53 -13.14
N LYS A 305 -12.48 4.57 -13.98
CA LYS A 305 -11.62 5.74 -13.74
C LYS A 305 -12.03 6.47 -12.47
N ALA A 306 -13.32 6.73 -12.28
CA ALA A 306 -13.86 7.36 -11.07
C ALA A 306 -13.56 6.49 -9.83
N TRP A 307 -13.74 5.18 -9.92
CA TRP A 307 -13.40 4.21 -8.87
C TRP A 307 -11.92 4.27 -8.47
N SER A 308 -11.03 4.29 -9.47
CA SER A 308 -9.58 4.39 -9.24
C SER A 308 -9.16 5.74 -8.64
N GLN A 309 -9.79 6.84 -9.08
CA GLN A 309 -9.60 8.16 -8.48
C GLN A 309 -10.10 8.20 -7.03
N ASN A 310 -11.21 7.51 -6.72
CA ASN A 310 -11.78 7.37 -5.39
C ASN A 310 -10.81 6.67 -4.40
N LEU A 311 -10.02 5.70 -4.90
CA LEU A 311 -8.91 5.08 -4.17
C LEU A 311 -7.68 6.01 -4.01
N GLY A 312 -7.64 7.17 -4.67
CA GLY A 312 -6.52 8.11 -4.64
C GLY A 312 -5.36 7.72 -5.57
N HIS A 313 -5.64 7.01 -6.68
CA HIS A 313 -4.65 6.76 -7.73
C HIS A 313 -4.61 7.94 -8.73
N SER A 314 -3.45 8.60 -8.85
CA SER A 314 -3.32 9.83 -9.65
C SER A 314 -3.08 9.61 -11.14
N LYS A 315 -2.77 8.39 -11.58
CA LYS A 315 -2.55 8.09 -12.99
C LYS A 315 -3.50 6.98 -13.41
N VAL A 316 -4.49 7.36 -14.22
CA VAL A 316 -5.37 6.42 -14.94
C VAL A 316 -4.53 5.51 -15.85
N LEU A 317 -3.38 5.97 -16.35
CA LEU A 317 -2.44 5.13 -17.09
C LEU A 317 -1.78 4.06 -16.21
N THR A 318 -1.48 4.29 -14.93
CA THR A 318 -1.15 3.16 -14.03
C THR A 318 -2.37 2.34 -13.69
N SER A 319 -3.60 2.81 -13.95
CA SER A 319 -4.78 1.97 -13.83
C SER A 319 -4.87 1.07 -15.08
N PHE A 320 -4.99 1.60 -16.30
CA PHE A 320 -5.01 0.80 -17.53
C PHE A 320 -3.71 0.03 -17.83
N SER A 321 -2.51 0.48 -17.43
CA SER A 321 -1.26 -0.27 -17.64
C SER A 321 -0.91 -1.22 -16.48
N SER A 322 -1.52 -1.07 -15.30
CA SER A 322 -1.41 -2.07 -14.22
C SER A 322 -2.57 -3.06 -14.19
N TYR A 323 -3.72 -2.67 -14.73
CA TYR A 323 -4.99 -3.42 -14.83
C TYR A 323 -5.33 -3.84 -16.26
N GLY A 324 -4.60 -3.37 -17.28
CA GLY A 324 -4.65 -3.93 -18.64
C GLY A 324 -4.06 -5.34 -18.70
N THR A 325 -3.35 -5.74 -17.65
CA THR A 325 -3.14 -7.15 -17.32
C THR A 325 -4.33 -7.61 -16.48
N VAL A 326 -5.17 -8.45 -17.06
CA VAL A 326 -6.24 -9.14 -16.34
C VAL A 326 -5.59 -10.07 -15.31
N PRO A 327 -5.96 -10.01 -14.02
CA PRO A 327 -5.47 -10.94 -13.00
C PRO A 327 -5.76 -12.40 -13.37
N ASP A 328 -4.94 -13.36 -12.93
CA ASP A 328 -5.02 -14.76 -13.41
C ASP A 328 -6.39 -15.38 -13.11
N TYR A 329 -6.93 -15.17 -11.90
CA TYR A 329 -8.28 -15.63 -11.55
C TYR A 329 -9.36 -15.03 -12.45
N ARG A 330 -9.28 -13.73 -12.79
CA ARG A 330 -10.28 -13.07 -13.64
C ARG A 330 -10.12 -13.48 -15.10
N GLN A 331 -8.89 -13.69 -15.54
CA GLN A 331 -8.60 -14.24 -16.85
C GLN A 331 -9.20 -15.64 -16.94
N SER A 332 -9.02 -16.48 -15.92
CA SER A 332 -9.64 -17.80 -15.84
C SER A 332 -11.16 -17.70 -15.91
N GLU A 333 -11.80 -16.85 -15.12
CA GLU A 333 -13.26 -16.63 -15.15
C GLU A 333 -13.75 -16.23 -16.55
N ILE A 334 -13.11 -15.21 -17.16
CA ILE A 334 -13.48 -14.74 -18.49
C ILE A 334 -13.25 -15.84 -19.53
N MET A 335 -12.12 -16.54 -19.49
CA MET A 335 -11.84 -17.64 -20.42
C MET A 335 -12.81 -18.82 -20.21
N SER A 336 -13.26 -19.08 -18.98
CA SER A 336 -14.31 -20.06 -18.71
C SER A 336 -15.66 -19.63 -19.29
N CYS A 337 -16.02 -18.35 -19.20
CA CYS A 337 -17.25 -17.82 -19.83
C CYS A 337 -17.18 -17.78 -21.37
N LEU A 338 -15.98 -17.59 -21.93
CA LEU A 338 -15.73 -17.61 -23.37
C LEU A 338 -15.54 -19.03 -23.91
N SER A 339 -15.34 -20.01 -23.03
CA SER A 339 -15.30 -21.40 -23.43
C SER A 339 -16.70 -21.79 -23.88
N PRO A 340 -16.88 -22.31 -25.11
CA PRO A 340 -18.19 -22.75 -25.55
C PRO A 340 -18.71 -23.78 -24.54
N ASN A 341 -19.91 -23.53 -24.01
CA ASN A 341 -20.63 -24.52 -23.22
C ASN A 341 -20.71 -25.79 -24.05
N THR A 342 -19.95 -26.83 -23.69
CA THR A 342 -20.22 -28.19 -24.14
C THR A 342 -21.52 -28.62 -23.49
N GLY A 343 -22.64 -28.29 -24.15
CA GLY A 343 -23.98 -28.65 -23.72
C GLY A 343 -24.94 -27.47 -23.72
N GLU A 344 -25.29 -26.96 -24.90
CA GLU A 344 -26.67 -26.73 -25.35
C GLU A 344 -26.61 -26.06 -26.72
N SER A 345 -27.16 -26.74 -27.72
CA SER A 345 -27.30 -26.26 -29.09
C SER A 345 -28.33 -25.12 -29.14
N GLU A 346 -27.89 -23.88 -28.97
CA GLU A 346 -28.64 -22.71 -29.43
C GLU A 346 -28.58 -22.68 -30.96
N SER A 347 -29.76 -22.66 -31.58
CA SER A 347 -29.97 -22.89 -33.01
C SER A 347 -29.28 -21.83 -33.88
N GLU A 348 -28.75 -22.26 -35.02
CA GLU A 348 -28.10 -21.40 -36.04
C GLU A 348 -28.98 -20.22 -36.53
N GLN A 349 -30.27 -20.23 -36.20
CA GLN A 349 -31.23 -19.16 -36.52
C GLN A 349 -31.04 -17.89 -35.67
N ASP A 350 -30.64 -18.00 -34.39
CA ASP A 350 -30.45 -16.80 -33.55
C ASP A 350 -29.19 -16.01 -33.96
N MET A 351 -28.18 -16.71 -34.51
CA MET A 351 -26.94 -16.05 -34.90
C MET A 351 -27.06 -15.29 -36.22
N ALA A 352 -27.90 -15.77 -37.14
CA ALA A 352 -28.26 -15.06 -38.36
C ALA A 352 -29.01 -13.75 -38.06
N ASP A 353 -29.96 -13.79 -37.11
CA ASP A 353 -30.81 -12.64 -36.75
C ASP A 353 -30.00 -11.50 -36.10
N VAL A 354 -29.00 -11.84 -35.29
CA VAL A 354 -28.10 -10.87 -34.67
C VAL A 354 -27.13 -10.24 -35.70
N LEU A 355 -26.63 -11.04 -36.65
CA LEU A 355 -25.77 -10.53 -37.73
C LEU A 355 -26.53 -9.58 -38.68
N GLU A 356 -27.81 -9.87 -38.95
CA GLU A 356 -28.66 -9.01 -39.79
C GLU A 356 -29.02 -7.69 -39.08
N ARG A 357 -29.25 -7.72 -37.76
CA ARG A 357 -29.43 -6.52 -36.93
C ARG A 357 -28.17 -5.65 -36.83
N MET A 358 -26.98 -6.25 -36.86
CA MET A 358 -25.72 -5.50 -36.90
C MET A 358 -25.47 -4.87 -38.28
N ALA A 359 -25.75 -5.60 -39.37
CA ALA A 359 -25.58 -5.10 -40.74
C ALA A 359 -26.53 -3.94 -41.07
N SER A 360 -27.79 -4.00 -40.62
CA SER A 360 -28.78 -2.93 -40.79
C SER A 360 -28.41 -1.64 -40.04
N LYS A 361 -27.89 -1.75 -38.80
CA LYS A 361 -27.37 -0.61 -38.04
C LYS A 361 -26.18 0.07 -38.70
N LEU A 362 -25.28 -0.69 -39.34
CA LEU A 362 -24.13 -0.13 -40.05
C LEU A 362 -24.53 0.58 -41.36
N ARG A 363 -25.56 0.09 -42.07
CA ARG A 363 -26.11 0.79 -43.25
C ARG A 363 -26.82 2.10 -42.89
N SER A 364 -27.48 2.16 -41.73
CA SER A 364 -28.17 3.39 -41.27
C SER A 364 -27.23 4.54 -40.85
N LYS A 365 -25.96 4.26 -40.53
CA LYS A 365 -24.97 5.27 -40.11
C LYS A 365 -24.09 5.79 -41.25
N GLY A 366 -24.25 5.28 -42.46
CA GLY A 366 -23.46 5.68 -43.64
C GLY A 366 -24.13 6.68 -44.59
N GLY A 367 -25.32 7.19 -44.25
CA GLY A 367 -26.11 8.07 -45.13
C GLY A 367 -26.65 9.29 -44.41
N SER A 368 -25.77 10.23 -44.07
CA SER A 368 -26.11 11.64 -43.81
C SER A 368 -24.82 12.44 -43.94
N SER A 369 -24.48 12.75 -45.19
CA SER A 369 -23.71 13.96 -45.52
C SER A 369 -24.63 15.16 -45.45
#